data_AF-A0A661SDU8-F1
#
_entry.id   AF-A0A661SDU8-F1
#
_cell.length_a   1.000
_cell.length_b   1.000
_cell.length_c   1.000
_cell.angle_alpha   90.00
_cell.angle_beta   90.00
_cell.angle_gamma   90.00
#
_symmetry.space_group_name_H-M   'P 1'
#
loop_
_entity.id
_entity.type
_entity.pdbx_description
1 polymer ?
#
loop_
_entity_poly.entity_id
_entity_poly.type
_entity_poly.pdbx_seq_one_letter_code
_entity_poly.pdbx_strand_id
1 'polypeptide(L)'
;MLTYNSRLDMDRLEELIELSRFRDQKVELLTLSACQTAMGNERAVLGLAGVAVKAGVKSAIATLWFVDDESTSLTIREFYRQLGTSGLSKAKALQNAQKQLIAKRRFWHPIYWAPFLLIGNWM
;
A
#
# COMPACT_ATOMS: atom_id res chain seq x y z
N MET A 1 -8.20 -12.25 -1.14
CA MET A 1 -8.90 -11.46 -0.10
C MET A 1 -10.39 -11.68 -0.21
N LEU A 2 -11.13 -11.62 0.90
CA LEU A 2 -12.58 -11.57 0.85
C LEU A 2 -12.99 -10.11 0.64
N THR A 3 -13.85 -9.84 -0.33
CA THR A 3 -14.53 -8.56 -0.50
C THR A 3 -15.98 -8.73 -0.10
N TYR A 4 -16.70 -7.60 0.03
CA TYR A 4 -18.11 -7.56 0.44
C TYR A 4 -19.02 -8.52 -0.37
N ASN A 5 -18.72 -8.76 -1.65
CA ASN A 5 -19.56 -9.58 -2.54
C ASN A 5 -18.90 -10.89 -3.04
N SER A 6 -17.59 -11.06 -2.92
CA SER A 6 -16.87 -12.26 -3.42
C SER A 6 -15.40 -12.30 -3.01
N ARG A 7 -14.70 -13.40 -3.33
CA ARG A 7 -13.25 -13.49 -3.18
C ARG A 7 -12.56 -12.70 -4.31
N LEU A 8 -11.71 -11.75 -3.95
CA LEU A 8 -10.77 -11.10 -4.87
C LEU A 8 -9.46 -11.90 -4.84
N ASP A 9 -9.14 -12.54 -5.96
CA ASP A 9 -7.85 -13.15 -6.24
C ASP A 9 -6.99 -12.26 -7.14
N MET A 10 -5.81 -12.77 -7.52
CA MET A 10 -4.81 -12.01 -8.28
C MET A 10 -5.30 -11.75 -9.71
N ASP A 11 -5.89 -12.76 -10.34
CA ASP A 11 -6.38 -12.68 -11.72
C ASP A 11 -7.51 -11.65 -11.82
N ARG A 12 -8.44 -11.66 -10.87
CA ARG A 12 -9.51 -10.66 -10.80
C ARG A 12 -9.00 -9.26 -10.50
N LEU A 13 -7.93 -9.13 -9.71
CA LEU A 13 -7.30 -7.82 -9.47
C LEU A 13 -6.66 -7.27 -10.75
N GLU A 14 -5.93 -8.12 -11.49
CA GLU A 14 -5.27 -7.74 -12.75
C GLU A 14 -6.31 -7.26 -13.78
N GLU A 15 -7.40 -8.01 -13.96
CA GLU A 15 -8.52 -7.63 -14.85
C GLU A 15 -9.11 -6.26 -14.50
N LEU A 16 -9.35 -5.97 -13.21
CA LEU A 16 -9.90 -4.68 -12.77
C LEU A 16 -8.97 -3.50 -13.09
N ILE A 17 -7.66 -3.69 -12.95
CA ILE A 17 -6.66 -2.65 -13.22
C ILE A 17 -6.51 -2.45 -14.74
N GLU A 18 -6.50 -3.53 -15.52
CA GLU A 18 -6.45 -3.44 -16.98
C GLU A 18 -7.64 -2.66 -17.54
N LEU A 19 -8.85 -2.91 -17.02
CA LEU A 19 -10.07 -2.17 -17.38
C LEU A 19 -9.97 -0.66 -17.06
N SER A 20 -9.22 -0.27 -16.02
CA SER A 20 -9.01 1.15 -15.70
C SER A 20 -8.04 1.78 -16.71
N ARG A 21 -7.00 1.03 -17.13
CA ARG A 21 -6.04 1.46 -18.14
C ARG A 21 -6.68 1.72 -19.50
N PHE A 22 -7.61 0.86 -19.93
CA PHE A 22 -8.35 1.03 -21.19
C PHE A 22 -9.27 2.27 -21.19
N ARG A 23 -9.70 2.73 -20.03
CA ARG A 23 -10.51 3.95 -19.87
C ARG A 23 -9.68 5.23 -19.70
N ASP A 24 -8.36 5.14 -19.92
CA ASP A 24 -7.37 6.18 -19.64
C ASP A 24 -7.40 6.73 -18.20
N GLN A 25 -7.95 5.94 -17.27
CA GLN A 25 -8.01 6.22 -15.84
C GLN A 25 -6.96 5.35 -15.14
N LYS A 26 -5.69 5.69 -15.34
CA LYS A 26 -4.57 5.01 -14.68
C LYS A 26 -4.65 5.25 -13.18
N VAL A 27 -4.53 4.17 -12.40
CA VAL A 27 -4.48 4.27 -10.95
C VAL A 27 -3.10 4.81 -10.54
N GLU A 28 -3.07 6.04 -10.05
CA GLU A 28 -1.85 6.69 -9.59
C GLU A 28 -1.28 6.06 -8.32
N LEU A 29 -2.16 5.63 -7.41
CA LEU A 29 -1.80 5.02 -6.14
C LEU A 29 -2.86 4.01 -5.69
N LEU A 30 -2.44 2.78 -5.40
CA LEU A 30 -3.24 1.75 -4.74
C LEU A 30 -2.76 1.54 -3.30
N THR A 31 -3.66 1.53 -2.32
CA THR A 31 -3.31 1.27 -0.92
C THR A 31 -3.90 -0.06 -0.45
N LEU A 32 -3.03 -1.00 -0.12
CA LEU A 32 -3.35 -2.36 0.33
C LEU A 32 -2.99 -2.50 1.81
N SER A 33 -3.82 -1.95 2.71
CA SER A 33 -3.50 -1.78 4.13
C SER A 33 -3.70 -3.01 5.02
N ALA A 34 -4.17 -4.14 4.46
CA ALA A 34 -4.30 -5.39 5.22
C ALA A 34 -2.96 -6.13 5.33
N CYS A 35 -2.92 -7.19 6.13
CA CYS A 35 -1.72 -7.98 6.41
C CYS A 35 -1.11 -8.62 5.15
N GLN A 36 0.22 -8.63 5.09
CA GLN A 36 1.02 -9.40 4.13
C GLN A 36 0.71 -9.12 2.64
N THR A 37 0.26 -7.93 2.29
CA THR A 37 -0.11 -7.56 0.90
C THR A 37 1.10 -7.34 -0.01
N ALA A 38 2.29 -7.14 0.56
CA ALA A 38 3.58 -7.13 -0.13
C ALA A 38 4.36 -8.45 0.06
N MET A 39 3.85 -9.37 0.87
CA MET A 39 4.49 -10.67 1.06
C MET A 39 4.26 -11.51 -0.19
N GLY A 40 5.36 -11.85 -0.85
CA GLY A 40 5.30 -12.68 -2.04
C GLY A 40 5.14 -14.17 -1.76
N ASN A 41 4.89 -14.91 -2.83
CA ASN A 41 4.99 -16.37 -2.87
C ASN A 41 5.60 -16.80 -4.21
N GLU A 42 5.69 -18.10 -4.45
CA GLU A 42 6.28 -18.68 -5.68
C GLU A 42 5.62 -18.20 -6.98
N ARG A 43 4.38 -17.70 -6.93
CA ARG A 43 3.63 -17.19 -8.10
C ARG A 43 3.70 -15.67 -8.25
N ALA A 44 3.94 -14.94 -7.15
CA ALA A 44 3.99 -13.49 -7.13
C ALA A 44 5.04 -13.03 -6.11
N VAL A 45 6.28 -12.82 -6.56
CA VAL A 45 7.43 -12.50 -5.70
C VAL A 45 7.25 -11.23 -4.87
N LEU A 46 6.46 -10.26 -5.36
CA LEU A 46 6.16 -8.99 -4.69
C LEU A 46 4.72 -8.94 -4.14
N GLY A 47 4.07 -10.10 -4.01
CA GLY A 47 2.71 -10.22 -3.51
C GLY A 47 1.67 -9.50 -4.38
N LEU A 48 0.57 -9.10 -3.74
CA LEU A 48 -0.55 -8.40 -4.37
C LEU A 48 -0.13 -7.04 -4.95
N ALA A 49 0.75 -6.34 -4.24
CA ALA A 49 1.28 -5.05 -4.67
C ALA A 49 2.10 -5.16 -5.96
N GLY A 50 2.89 -6.22 -6.10
CA GLY A 50 3.64 -6.51 -7.32
C GLY A 50 2.76 -6.72 -8.53
N VAL A 51 1.70 -7.52 -8.38
CA VAL A 51 0.73 -7.77 -9.45
C VAL A 51 0.00 -6.48 -9.84
N ALA A 52 -0.39 -5.66 -8.86
CA ALA A 52 -1.03 -4.39 -9.15
C ALA A 52 -0.14 -3.45 -9.99
N VAL A 53 1.14 -3.33 -9.62
CA VAL A 53 2.12 -2.52 -10.37
C VAL A 53 2.35 -3.11 -11.77
N LYS A 54 2.48 -4.44 -11.89
CA LYS A 54 2.59 -5.13 -13.19
C LYS A 54 1.38 -4.86 -14.10
N ALA A 55 0.18 -4.85 -13.53
CA ALA A 55 -1.07 -4.59 -14.24
C ALA A 55 -1.23 -3.12 -14.68
N GLY A 56 -0.41 -2.20 -14.15
CA GLY A 56 -0.35 -0.80 -14.61
C GLY A 56 -0.72 0.26 -13.57
N VAL A 57 -0.89 -0.11 -12.30
CA VAL A 57 -0.91 0.86 -11.19
C VAL A 57 0.47 1.53 -11.11
N LYS A 58 0.52 2.86 -11.03
CA LYS A 58 1.82 3.56 -10.97
C LYS A 58 2.56 3.31 -9.66
N SER A 59 1.83 3.26 -8.55
CA SER A 59 2.41 3.10 -7.22
C SER A 59 1.49 2.30 -6.31
N ALA A 60 2.05 1.46 -5.44
CA ALA A 60 1.28 0.69 -4.46
C ALA A 60 1.89 0.79 -3.06
N ILE A 61 1.06 1.04 -2.05
CA ILE A 61 1.41 0.85 -0.64
C ILE A 61 0.92 -0.51 -0.19
N ALA A 62 1.76 -1.27 0.50
CA ALA A 62 1.44 -2.61 0.97
C ALA A 62 2.26 -2.99 2.21
N THR A 63 1.92 -4.12 2.84
CA THR A 63 2.47 -4.55 4.13
C THR A 63 3.25 -5.86 4.02
N LEU A 64 4.39 -5.96 4.71
CA LEU A 64 5.24 -7.16 4.71
C LEU A 64 4.77 -8.27 5.65
N TRP A 65 4.20 -7.92 6.81
CA TRP A 65 3.76 -8.86 7.84
C TRP A 65 2.39 -8.47 8.40
N PHE A 66 1.96 -9.13 9.48
CA PHE A 66 0.72 -8.82 10.19
C PHE A 66 0.78 -7.44 10.83
N VAL A 67 -0.20 -6.60 10.54
CA VAL A 67 -0.25 -5.22 11.03
C VAL A 67 -1.29 -5.07 12.13
N ASP A 68 -1.03 -4.14 13.04
CA ASP A 68 -1.98 -3.70 14.05
C ASP A 68 -2.96 -2.69 13.44
N ASP A 69 -4.25 -2.83 13.75
CA ASP A 69 -5.31 -2.00 13.14
C ASP A 69 -5.17 -0.52 13.50
N GLU A 70 -4.79 -0.21 14.75
CA GLU A 70 -4.64 1.16 15.23
C GLU A 70 -3.42 1.83 14.57
N SER A 71 -2.26 1.17 14.57
CA SER A 71 -1.06 1.70 13.91
C SER A 71 -1.25 1.83 12.40
N THR A 72 -1.99 0.93 11.77
CA THR A 72 -2.34 0.99 10.35
C THR A 72 -3.20 2.21 10.04
N SER A 73 -4.29 2.41 10.79
CA SER A 73 -5.18 3.56 10.62
C SER A 73 -4.42 4.87 10.80
N LEU A 74 -3.57 4.97 11.83
CA LEU A 74 -2.72 6.13 12.06
C LEU A 74 -1.75 6.38 10.90
N THR A 75 -1.08 5.34 10.40
CA THR A 75 -0.10 5.45 9.30
C THR A 75 -0.77 5.91 8.02
N ILE A 76 -1.86 5.26 7.60
CA ILE A 76 -2.52 5.56 6.33
C ILE A 76 -3.16 6.94 6.36
N ARG A 77 -3.83 7.31 7.46
CA ARG A 77 -4.40 8.65 7.62
C ARG A 77 -3.33 9.73 7.52
N GLU A 78 -2.21 9.53 8.21
CA GLU A 78 -1.10 10.48 8.20
C GLU A 78 -0.41 10.54 6.84
N PHE A 79 -0.23 9.39 6.18
CA PHE A 79 0.29 9.31 4.82
C PHE A 79 -0.54 10.17 3.85
N TYR A 80 -1.87 10.01 3.85
CA TYR A 80 -2.74 10.81 2.97
C TYR A 80 -2.74 12.29 3.33
N ARG A 81 -2.66 12.63 4.63
CA ARG A 81 -2.51 14.03 5.07
C ARG A 81 -1.24 14.67 4.51
N GLN A 82 -0.12 13.94 4.56
CA GLN A 82 1.17 14.38 4.04
C GLN A 82 1.16 14.47 2.50
N LEU A 83 0.52 13.50 1.83
CA LEU A 83 0.40 13.47 0.38
C LEU A 83 -0.38 14.67 -0.19
N GLY A 84 -1.34 15.21 0.58
CA GLY A 84 -2.06 16.43 0.22
C GLY A 84 -1.23 17.71 0.33
N THR A 85 0.01 17.64 0.85
CA THR A 85 0.92 18.79 0.97
C THR A 85 1.65 18.99 -0.36
N SER A 86 1.53 20.20 -0.93
CA SER A 86 2.19 20.54 -2.20
C SER A 86 3.71 20.33 -2.14
N GLY A 87 4.26 19.71 -3.19
CA GLY A 87 5.70 19.45 -3.33
C GLY A 87 6.25 18.27 -2.52
N LEU A 88 5.40 17.52 -1.80
CA LEU A 88 5.85 16.35 -1.04
C LEU A 88 5.70 15.06 -1.88
N SER A 89 6.80 14.30 -2.02
CA SER A 89 6.74 13.00 -2.71
C SER A 89 6.02 11.93 -1.89
N LYS A 90 5.51 10.89 -2.57
CA LYS A 90 4.87 9.74 -1.91
C LYS A 90 5.82 9.06 -0.92
N ALA A 91 7.09 8.91 -1.28
CA ALA A 91 8.13 8.38 -0.39
C ALA A 91 8.27 9.22 0.89
N LYS A 92 8.30 10.56 0.74
CA LYS A 92 8.45 11.46 1.87
C LYS A 92 7.22 11.47 2.76
N ALA A 93 6.03 11.43 2.17
CA ALA A 93 4.77 11.29 2.88
C ALA A 93 4.75 10.02 3.76
N LEU A 94 5.14 8.86 3.20
CA LEU A 94 5.19 7.60 3.94
C LEU A 94 6.25 7.64 5.05
N GLN A 95 7.45 8.16 4.75
CA GLN A 95 8.50 8.32 5.74
C GLN A 95 8.04 9.19 6.92
N ASN A 96 7.34 10.30 6.65
CA ASN A 96 6.84 11.18 7.70
C ASN A 96 5.77 10.51 8.57
N ALA A 97 4.92 9.68 7.98
CA ALA A 97 3.94 8.89 8.72
C ALA A 97 4.62 7.85 9.63
N GLN A 98 5.63 7.14 9.13
CA GLN A 98 6.41 6.17 9.91
C GLN A 98 7.14 6.85 11.09
N LYS A 99 7.79 8.00 10.85
CA LYS A 99 8.47 8.78 11.90
C LYS A 99 7.52 9.20 13.02
N GLN A 100 6.27 9.51 12.70
CA GLN A 100 5.26 9.85 13.72
C GLN A 100 4.84 8.67 14.57
N LEU A 101 4.78 7.45 14.03
CA LEU A 101 4.57 6.27 14.85
C LEU A 101 5.78 5.98 15.74
N ILE A 102 7.00 6.08 15.20
CA ILE A 102 8.25 5.88 15.95
C ILE A 102 8.30 6.79 17.19
N ALA A 103 7.85 8.04 17.06
CA ALA A 103 7.82 9.00 18.16
C ALA A 103 6.77 8.67 19.26
N LYS A 104 5.81 7.77 19.00
CA LYS A 104 4.80 7.38 19.99
C LYS A 104 5.31 6.20 20.80
N ARG A 105 5.37 6.35 22.13
CA ARG A 105 5.83 5.29 23.06
C ARG A 105 5.10 3.96 22.89
N ARG A 106 3.84 3.94 22.44
CA ARG A 106 3.09 2.71 22.18
C ARG A 106 3.53 1.98 20.90
N PHE A 107 4.01 2.72 19.89
CA PHE A 107 4.27 2.23 18.54
C PHE A 107 5.74 2.34 18.11
N TRP A 108 6.65 2.53 19.07
CA TRP A 108 8.08 2.68 18.80
C TRP A 108 8.70 1.44 18.13
N HIS A 109 8.20 0.25 18.47
CA HIS A 109 8.75 -1.01 17.99
C HIS A 109 8.50 -1.17 16.47
N PRO A 110 9.49 -1.65 15.68
CA PRO A 110 9.39 -1.77 14.22
C PRO A 110 8.16 -2.49 13.69
N ILE A 111 7.62 -3.43 14.46
CA ILE A 111 6.42 -4.19 14.08
C ILE A 111 5.23 -3.30 13.67
N TYR A 112 5.13 -2.07 14.20
CA TYR A 112 4.03 -1.16 13.95
C TYR A 112 4.19 -0.23 12.74
N TRP A 113 5.43 0.14 12.37
CA TRP A 113 5.71 1.17 11.36
C TRP A 113 6.54 0.68 10.16
N ALA A 114 7.37 -0.35 10.36
CA ALA A 114 8.19 -0.93 9.32
C ALA A 114 7.49 -1.88 8.32
N PRO A 115 6.24 -2.38 8.51
CA PRO A 115 5.66 -3.28 7.52
C PRO A 115 5.32 -2.56 6.21
N PHE A 116 5.07 -1.25 6.25
CA PHE A 116 4.61 -0.49 5.09
C PHE A 116 5.74 -0.23 4.09
N LEU A 117 5.53 -0.65 2.85
CA LEU A 117 6.38 -0.37 1.71
C LEU A 117 5.61 0.40 0.64
N LEU A 118 6.35 1.21 -0.12
CA LEU A 118 5.87 1.86 -1.34
C LEU A 118 6.61 1.27 -2.55
N ILE A 119 5.86 0.72 -3.49
CA ILE A 119 6.39 0.02 -4.67
C ILE A 119 5.95 0.80 -5.93
N GLY A 120 6.80 0.89 -6.94
CA GLY A 120 6.53 1.64 -8.17
C GLY A 120 7.01 3.09 -8.11
N ASN A 121 6.27 4.02 -8.71
CA ASN A 121 6.65 5.42 -8.79
C ASN A 121 6.48 6.14 -7.44
N TRP A 122 7.57 6.28 -6.71
CA TRP A 122 7.57 6.90 -5.37
C TRP A 122 7.84 8.41 -5.36
N MET A 123 8.05 9.02 -6.53
CA MET A 123 8.18 10.47 -6.67
C MET A 123 6.82 11.17 -6.65
#